data_AF-A0A8T0KWY4-F1
#
_entry.id   AF-A0A8T0KWY4-F1
#
_cell.length_a   1.000
_cell.length_b   1.000
_cell.length_c   1.000
_cell.angle_alpha   90.00
_cell.angle_beta   90.00
_cell.angle_gamma   90.00
#
_symmetry.space_group_name_H-M   'P 1'
#
loop_
_entity.id
_entity.type
_entity.pdbx_description
1 polymer ?
#
loop_
_entity_poly.entity_id
_entity_poly.type
_entity_poly.pdbx_seq_one_letter_code
_entity_poly.pdbx_strand_id
1 'polypeptide(L)'
;MMKKRFEFAVLEKGTVGGKSVDPCNLLPPNLLVLAHSLEHTQPNWIARSNSPTDLIIQIGDSSFHLHKLVMASRSEYLNRLVFERGSNRESAGESLIIQIKNLPGGTKSFKSIVKFCYGRKFDITASNIAPLYCAAHFLEMSEDLQQGNLISKTETFLTFLIISSWKDTFRILKTTESVSHWAKDLQIVKRCSQAIALKVCADPNASSFTCQSETDNSVYDWWFEDVSFLRIDHFIEVIQSIKRCGIKPELVSSCIERWTRKWFSQVTLGLDKETPKSLTLHRISIECLINILPAEENSVTCNFLLHLLKVGVMLKINSELLCVLERRVALMLDKCRVPDLLVKNQQEKHSVYDVTVVLRVLRFYVCGMSSNHSAKAKPNSVGRLVDGYLMQIARDENLTMESFKSIVEALPQNARHCDDNLYRAIDMYLKAHPNLTEEDRTDISRNLEYHRLSQEARKHVMQNDRLPLKLTTEFVLLEQVNMTTSMTSNGSSYRRTNAQTIMRVNQDLERREIVNAQEINMMRKDVEMIKSQLLKVYTCKLKLQKQLKGCIR
;
A
#
# COMPACT_ATOMS: atom_id res chain seq x y z
N MET A 1 38.89 -0.88 11.62
CA MET A 1 37.53 -0.40 11.27
C MET A 1 36.57 -0.76 12.38
N MET A 2 36.44 0.12 13.38
CA MET A 2 35.72 -0.15 14.62
C MET A 2 34.22 0.17 14.50
N LYS A 3 33.39 -0.87 14.66
CA LYS A 3 31.99 -0.75 15.07
C LYS A 3 31.96 -0.33 16.54
N LYS A 4 31.36 0.82 16.88
CA LYS A 4 30.91 1.09 18.25
C LYS A 4 29.40 0.89 18.34
N ARG A 5 29.03 -0.22 19.01
CA ARG A 5 27.72 -0.41 19.64
C ARG A 5 27.57 0.67 20.71
N PHE A 6 26.43 1.37 20.74
CA PHE A 6 26.03 2.15 21.90
C PHE A 6 25.13 1.26 22.76
N GLU A 7 25.62 0.87 23.93
CA GLU A 7 24.82 0.33 25.03
C GLU A 7 24.16 1.50 25.78
N PHE A 8 22.86 1.41 26.02
CA PHE A 8 22.15 2.33 26.89
C PHE A 8 22.27 1.82 28.33
N ALA A 9 23.05 2.50 29.15
CA ALA A 9 23.06 2.29 30.59
C ALA A 9 21.87 3.02 31.23
N VAL A 10 21.03 2.27 31.92
CA VAL A 10 19.99 2.76 32.83
C VAL A 10 20.70 3.34 34.05
N LEU A 11 20.54 4.64 34.31
CA LEU A 11 21.03 5.28 35.53
C LEU A 11 19.88 5.49 36.50
N GLU A 12 19.99 4.83 37.66
CA GLU A 12 19.12 4.99 38.82
C GLU A 12 19.21 6.40 39.43
N LYS A 13 18.11 6.79 40.07
CA LYS A 13 17.86 8.08 40.71
C LYS A 13 18.86 8.37 41.84
N GLY A 14 19.48 9.55 41.78
CA GLY A 14 20.09 10.23 42.92
C GLY A 14 19.49 11.62 43.08
N THR A 15 18.77 11.85 44.18
CA THR A 15 18.12 13.12 44.54
C THR A 15 19.10 14.04 45.26
N VAL A 16 19.41 15.22 44.73
CA VAL A 16 19.76 16.41 45.55
C VAL A 16 19.28 17.67 44.83
N GLY A 17 18.60 18.54 45.59
CA GLY A 17 17.82 19.67 45.08
C GLY A 17 18.62 20.82 44.46
N GLY A 18 17.95 21.54 43.56
CA GLY A 18 18.42 22.79 42.97
C GLY A 18 17.41 23.31 41.95
N LYS A 19 16.69 24.38 42.33
CA LYS A 19 15.87 25.32 41.54
C LYS A 19 15.40 24.88 40.14
N SER A 20 14.08 24.82 39.94
CA SER A 20 13.49 24.66 38.60
C SER A 20 13.90 25.82 37.69
N VAL A 21 14.87 25.57 36.82
CA VAL A 21 15.17 26.44 35.69
C VAL A 21 14.14 26.11 34.62
N ASP A 22 13.26 27.07 34.30
CA ASP A 22 12.38 26.95 33.14
C ASP A 22 13.23 26.76 31.88
N PRO A 23 13.17 25.61 31.18
CA PRO A 23 13.97 25.37 29.98
C PRO A 23 13.56 26.28 28.80
N CYS A 24 12.47 27.05 28.96
CA CYS A 24 11.89 27.92 27.93
C CYS A 24 12.57 29.29 27.79
N ASN A 25 13.54 29.65 28.65
CA ASN A 25 14.16 30.98 28.67
C ASN A 25 15.67 30.93 28.42
N LEU A 26 16.10 31.18 27.17
CA LEU A 26 17.52 31.21 26.80
C LEU A 26 18.07 32.65 26.77
N LEU A 27 19.04 32.95 27.63
CA LEU A 27 19.92 34.12 27.53
C LEU A 27 21.31 33.69 27.00
N PRO A 28 21.98 34.50 26.15
CA PRO A 28 23.39 34.30 25.81
C PRO A 28 24.33 35.01 26.82
N PRO A 29 25.57 34.52 27.02
CA PRO A 29 26.59 35.23 27.80
C PRO A 29 27.33 36.28 26.94
N ASN A 30 27.48 37.50 27.49
CA ASN A 30 28.27 38.66 27.04
C ASN A 30 27.87 39.34 25.70
N LEU A 31 27.74 40.67 25.72
CA LEU A 31 27.09 41.52 24.72
C LEU A 31 27.92 42.76 24.40
N LEU A 32 28.03 43.10 23.11
CA LEU A 32 28.72 44.33 22.65
C LEU A 32 27.76 45.42 22.15
N VAL A 33 26.47 45.16 21.89
CA VAL A 33 25.43 46.20 21.70
C VAL A 33 24.05 45.60 22.04
N LEU A 34 23.41 46.09 23.11
CA LEU A 34 22.02 45.75 23.45
C LEU A 34 21.07 46.72 22.73
N ALA A 35 20.20 46.24 21.83
CA ALA A 35 19.07 47.05 21.37
C ALA A 35 18.03 47.14 22.50
N HIS A 36 17.50 48.32 22.77
CA HIS A 36 16.52 48.61 23.81
C HIS A 36 15.10 48.12 23.46
N SER A 37 14.76 48.07 22.17
CA SER A 37 13.49 47.53 21.65
C SER A 37 13.64 47.06 20.20
N LEU A 38 12.73 46.18 19.77
CA LEU A 38 12.51 45.84 18.36
C LEU A 38 11.10 46.33 18.00
N GLU A 39 11.03 47.53 17.42
CA GLU A 39 9.77 48.18 17.04
C GLU A 39 9.27 47.64 15.70
N HIS A 40 7.95 47.57 15.54
CA HIS A 40 7.32 47.10 14.32
C HIS A 40 6.43 48.20 13.74
N THR A 41 6.79 48.66 12.56
CA THR A 41 6.05 49.64 11.76
C THR A 41 5.91 49.03 10.37
N GLN A 42 4.84 48.25 10.11
CA GLN A 42 4.70 47.49 8.85
C GLN A 42 5.07 48.35 7.62
N PRO A 43 6.02 47.92 6.76
CA PRO A 43 6.68 46.60 6.67
C PRO A 43 8.01 46.44 7.43
N ASN A 44 8.39 47.42 8.25
CA ASN A 44 9.72 47.54 8.85
C ASN A 44 9.77 47.05 10.30
N TRP A 45 10.88 46.39 10.63
CA TRP A 45 11.28 46.01 11.98
C TRP A 45 12.56 46.78 12.32
N ILE A 46 12.56 47.59 13.38
CA ILE A 46 13.69 48.48 13.70
C ILE A 46 14.26 48.13 15.07
N ALA A 47 15.53 47.75 15.10
CA ALA A 47 16.27 47.54 16.35
C ALA A 47 16.77 48.89 16.88
N ARG A 48 16.11 49.42 17.93
CA ARG A 48 16.49 50.70 18.53
C ARG A 48 17.68 50.51 19.46
N SER A 49 18.76 51.25 19.22
CA SER A 49 19.92 51.34 20.10
C SER A 49 20.40 52.80 20.18
N ASN A 50 21.48 53.06 20.91
CA ASN A 50 22.10 54.39 20.97
C ASN A 50 22.86 54.76 19.68
N SER A 51 23.03 53.82 18.75
CA SER A 51 23.62 54.04 17.43
C SER A 51 22.57 53.86 16.32
N PRO A 52 22.73 54.56 15.18
CA PRO A 52 21.88 54.30 14.01
C PRO A 52 22.10 52.88 13.48
N THR A 53 21.05 52.29 12.91
CA THR A 53 21.12 51.00 12.21
C THR A 53 21.93 51.16 10.94
N ASP A 54 22.87 50.26 10.68
CA ASP A 54 23.77 50.28 9.52
C ASP A 54 23.55 49.07 8.59
N LEU A 55 22.60 48.20 8.90
CA LEU A 55 22.24 47.00 8.13
C LEU A 55 20.73 46.91 7.91
N ILE A 56 20.30 46.61 6.69
CA ILE A 56 18.91 46.30 6.36
C ILE A 56 18.86 44.89 5.78
N ILE A 57 18.17 43.97 6.46
CA ILE A 57 17.92 42.61 5.95
C ILE A 57 16.48 42.50 5.45
N GLN A 58 16.31 42.16 4.17
CA GLN A 58 15.01 41.98 3.53
C GLN A 58 14.67 40.50 3.41
N ILE A 59 13.51 40.11 3.93
CA ILE A 59 12.97 38.73 3.89
C ILE A 59 11.50 38.82 3.49
N GLY A 60 11.18 38.33 2.28
CA GLY A 60 9.86 38.52 1.68
C GLY A 60 9.52 40.01 1.63
N ASP A 61 8.35 40.37 2.14
CA ASP A 61 7.85 41.76 2.16
C ASP A 61 8.29 42.55 3.41
N SER A 62 9.11 41.96 4.29
CA SER A 62 9.55 42.59 5.54
C SER A 62 10.99 43.07 5.46
N SER A 63 11.25 44.27 5.99
CA SER A 63 12.61 44.84 6.11
C SER A 63 13.01 44.96 7.57
N PHE A 64 14.20 44.47 7.92
CA PHE A 64 14.76 44.53 9.27
C PHE A 64 15.94 45.49 9.31
N HIS A 65 15.80 46.61 10.01
CA HIS A 65 16.85 47.60 10.26
C HIS A 65 17.62 47.20 11.53
N LEU A 66 18.87 46.81 11.37
CA LEU A 66 19.71 46.11 12.33
C LEU A 66 21.14 46.69 12.37
N HIS A 67 21.99 46.11 13.21
CA HIS A 67 23.40 46.49 13.37
C HIS A 67 24.32 45.39 12.81
N LYS A 68 25.25 45.74 11.92
CA LYS A 68 26.19 44.82 11.25
C LYS A 68 26.90 43.91 12.23
N LEU A 69 27.58 44.49 13.22
CA LEU A 69 28.41 43.75 14.18
C LEU A 69 27.60 42.73 15.00
N VAL A 70 26.37 43.09 15.41
CA VAL A 70 25.50 42.20 16.20
C VAL A 70 25.07 40.98 15.39
N MET A 71 24.73 41.18 14.12
CA MET A 71 24.28 40.08 13.27
C MET A 71 25.46 39.22 12.77
N ALA A 72 26.56 39.85 12.36
CA ALA A 72 27.75 39.19 11.83
C ALA A 72 28.49 38.37 12.90
N SER A 73 28.52 38.82 14.16
CA SER A 73 29.13 38.07 15.27
C SER A 73 28.42 36.75 15.61
N ARG A 74 27.21 36.53 15.08
CA ARG A 74 26.37 35.37 15.41
C ARG A 74 26.09 34.43 14.23
N SER A 75 26.35 34.88 13.00
CA SER A 75 26.00 34.16 11.77
C SER A 75 27.15 34.26 10.77
N GLU A 76 27.75 33.13 10.42
CA GLU A 76 28.86 33.11 9.46
C GLU A 76 28.38 33.51 8.06
N TYR A 77 27.18 33.06 7.70
CA TYR A 77 26.50 33.47 6.47
C TYR A 77 26.38 35.00 6.34
N LEU A 78 25.87 35.67 7.38
CA LEU A 78 25.76 37.13 7.38
C LEU A 78 27.11 37.80 7.48
N ASN A 79 28.06 37.21 8.21
CA ASN A 79 29.42 37.71 8.30
C ASN A 79 30.06 37.83 6.92
N ARG A 80 30.01 36.76 6.11
CA ARG A 80 30.50 36.76 4.72
C ARG A 80 29.83 37.84 3.88
N LEU A 81 28.48 37.92 3.89
CA LEU A 81 27.76 38.90 3.09
C LEU A 81 28.03 40.35 3.49
N VAL A 82 28.24 40.61 4.78
CA VAL A 82 28.59 41.95 5.28
C VAL A 82 29.99 42.35 4.82
N PHE A 83 30.97 41.42 4.87
CA PHE A 83 32.34 41.69 4.45
C PHE A 83 32.49 41.79 2.93
N GLU A 84 31.95 40.84 2.16
CA GLU A 84 32.02 40.83 0.68
C GLU A 84 31.41 42.09 0.05
N ARG A 85 30.34 42.61 0.64
CA ARG A 85 29.60 43.77 0.12
C ARG A 85 30.06 45.09 0.73
N GLY A 86 30.69 45.05 1.91
CA GLY A 86 31.30 46.20 2.57
C GLY A 86 32.52 46.74 1.82
N SER A 87 33.34 45.87 1.23
CA SER A 87 34.55 46.29 0.48
C SER A 87 34.26 47.03 -0.84
N ASN A 88 33.02 46.98 -1.35
CA ASN A 88 32.66 47.57 -2.64
C ASN A 88 31.86 48.89 -2.52
N ARG A 89 31.55 49.36 -1.31
CA ARG A 89 30.77 50.59 -1.09
C ARG A 89 31.32 51.40 0.09
N GLU A 90 32.43 52.09 -0.14
CA GLU A 90 32.91 53.18 0.72
C GLU A 90 32.21 54.51 0.36
N SER A 91 30.88 54.52 0.29
CA SER A 91 30.11 55.76 0.25
C SER A 91 29.55 56.00 1.64
N ALA A 92 30.14 56.96 2.35
CA ALA A 92 29.87 57.24 3.75
C ALA A 92 28.38 57.54 3.99
N GLY A 93 27.69 56.66 4.73
CA GLY A 93 26.38 56.93 5.34
C GLY A 93 25.22 56.02 4.94
N GLU A 94 25.32 55.18 3.91
CA GLU A 94 24.21 54.31 3.50
C GLU A 94 24.20 52.97 4.26
N SER A 95 23.00 52.56 4.74
CA SER A 95 22.80 51.24 5.34
C SER A 95 23.03 50.13 4.31
N LEU A 96 23.77 49.09 4.68
CA LEU A 96 23.99 47.94 3.82
C LEU A 96 22.68 47.15 3.66
N ILE A 97 22.19 46.96 2.44
CA ILE A 97 20.99 46.17 2.17
C ILE A 97 21.38 44.73 1.77
N ILE A 98 20.85 43.74 2.48
CA ILE A 98 21.01 42.31 2.18
C ILE A 98 19.63 41.70 1.97
N GLN A 99 19.43 41.02 0.84
CA GLN A 99 18.19 40.30 0.56
C GLN A 99 18.41 38.80 0.76
N ILE A 100 17.67 38.20 1.69
CA ILE A 100 17.73 36.76 1.94
C ILE A 100 16.50 36.10 1.32
N LYS A 101 16.74 35.24 0.33
CA LYS A 101 15.69 34.48 -0.34
C LYS A 101 15.56 33.10 0.31
N ASN A 102 14.33 32.60 0.41
CA ASN A 102 14.02 31.23 0.86
C ASN A 102 14.50 30.86 2.28
N LEU A 103 14.54 31.83 3.21
CA LEU A 103 14.86 31.54 4.62
C LEU A 103 13.84 30.55 5.21
N PRO A 104 14.26 29.42 5.81
CA PRO A 104 13.35 28.48 6.46
C PRO A 104 12.52 29.14 7.55
N GLY A 105 11.19 28.96 7.51
CA GLY A 105 10.25 29.60 8.44
C GLY A 105 10.09 31.12 8.28
N GLY A 106 10.79 31.72 7.30
CA GLY A 106 10.62 33.10 6.86
C GLY A 106 10.78 34.15 7.95
N THR A 107 10.03 35.25 7.82
CA THR A 107 10.06 36.42 8.70
C THR A 107 9.83 36.06 10.17
N LYS A 108 9.01 35.05 10.47
CA LYS A 108 8.71 34.62 11.84
C LYS A 108 9.93 34.02 12.52
N SER A 109 10.64 33.10 11.85
CA SER A 109 11.90 32.54 12.35
C SER A 109 12.97 33.63 12.48
N PHE A 110 13.07 34.51 11.48
CA PHE A 110 14.07 35.58 11.50
C PHE A 110 13.86 36.57 12.65
N LYS A 111 12.61 36.90 12.98
CA LYS A 111 12.32 37.73 14.16
C LYS A 111 12.87 37.11 15.46
N SER A 112 12.77 35.79 15.62
CA SER A 112 13.35 35.08 16.76
C SER A 112 14.87 35.10 16.73
N ILE A 113 15.47 34.93 15.55
CA ILE A 113 16.93 35.05 15.36
C ILE A 113 17.43 36.45 15.73
N VAL A 114 16.74 37.51 15.28
CA VAL A 114 17.07 38.89 15.65
C VAL A 114 17.01 39.05 17.16
N LYS A 115 15.91 38.62 17.81
CA LYS A 115 15.83 38.66 19.28
C LYS A 115 17.01 37.94 19.94
N PHE A 116 17.37 36.75 19.45
CA PHE A 116 18.51 36.00 19.94
C PHE A 116 19.84 36.77 19.81
N CYS A 117 20.14 37.33 18.64
CA CYS A 117 21.39 38.06 18.40
C CYS A 117 21.54 39.29 19.33
N TYR A 118 20.44 39.97 19.62
CA TYR A 118 20.42 41.10 20.57
C TYR A 118 20.27 40.69 22.04
N GLY A 119 20.36 39.38 22.36
CA GLY A 119 20.22 38.87 23.73
C GLY A 119 18.84 39.09 24.35
N ARG A 120 17.81 39.25 23.52
CA ARG A 120 16.41 39.40 23.95
C ARG A 120 15.76 38.03 24.15
N LYS A 121 14.96 37.91 25.20
CA LYS A 121 14.15 36.72 25.44
C LYS A 121 13.13 36.51 24.32
N PHE A 122 12.97 35.27 23.93
CA PHE A 122 11.93 34.81 23.02
C PHE A 122 11.61 33.35 23.32
N ASP A 123 10.36 32.96 23.04
CA ASP A 123 9.89 31.62 23.39
C ASP A 123 10.20 30.62 22.27
N ILE A 124 10.85 29.53 22.64
CA ILE A 124 11.00 28.36 21.78
C ILE A 124 9.96 27.32 22.21
N THR A 125 9.19 26.83 21.25
CA THR A 125 8.09 25.89 21.47
C THR A 125 8.10 24.81 20.38
N ALA A 126 7.37 23.71 20.60
CA ALA A 126 7.19 22.69 19.57
C ALA A 126 6.57 23.21 18.26
N SER A 127 5.89 24.36 18.29
CA SER A 127 5.29 25.00 17.12
C SER A 127 6.27 25.85 16.28
N ASN A 128 7.44 26.19 16.81
CA ASN A 128 8.42 27.04 16.09
C ASN A 128 9.84 26.46 16.04
N ILE A 129 10.15 25.43 16.82
CA ILE A 129 11.51 24.90 16.95
C ILE A 129 12.07 24.36 15.64
N ALA A 130 11.30 23.59 14.84
CA ALA A 130 11.81 23.03 13.59
C ALA A 130 12.15 24.12 12.55
N PRO A 131 11.24 25.07 12.23
CA PRO A 131 11.60 26.17 11.34
C PRO A 131 12.74 27.05 11.85
N LEU A 132 12.85 27.25 13.18
CA LEU A 132 13.93 28.01 13.78
C LEU A 132 15.27 27.27 13.68
N TYR A 133 15.29 25.97 13.94
CA TYR A 133 16.46 25.11 13.80
C TYR A 133 16.97 25.12 12.37
N CYS A 134 16.08 24.95 11.38
CA CYS A 134 16.42 25.06 9.96
C CYS A 134 16.98 26.45 9.61
N ALA A 135 16.39 27.53 10.14
CA ALA A 135 16.86 28.88 9.88
C ALA A 135 18.24 29.17 10.51
N ALA A 136 18.50 28.63 11.70
CA ALA A 136 19.79 28.74 12.38
C ALA A 136 20.90 28.03 11.59
N HIS A 137 20.59 26.86 11.01
CA HIS A 137 21.49 26.15 10.10
C HIS A 137 21.70 26.89 8.78
N PHE A 138 20.63 27.43 8.17
CA PHE A 138 20.74 28.26 6.96
C PHE A 138 21.66 29.46 7.17
N LEU A 139 21.59 30.10 8.35
CA LEU A 139 22.41 31.25 8.70
C LEU A 139 23.75 30.87 9.33
N GLU A 140 24.08 29.58 9.41
CA GLU A 140 25.36 29.07 9.92
C GLU A 140 25.68 29.65 11.32
N MET A 141 24.70 29.58 12.23
CA MET A 141 24.82 30.10 13.60
C MET A 141 25.41 29.03 14.55
N SER A 142 26.62 28.57 14.22
CA SER A 142 27.32 27.49 14.94
C SER A 142 28.04 27.97 16.21
N GLU A 143 28.53 27.02 17.01
CA GLU A 143 29.31 27.33 18.21
C GLU A 143 30.71 27.88 17.91
N ASP A 144 31.19 27.78 16.65
CA ASP A 144 32.50 28.30 16.22
C ASP A 144 32.60 29.82 16.39
N LEU A 145 31.47 30.52 16.24
CA LEU A 145 31.39 31.97 16.49
C LEU A 145 31.23 32.30 17.97
N GLN A 146 30.42 31.53 18.69
CA GLN A 146 30.17 31.75 20.11
C GLN A 146 29.60 30.50 20.78
N GLN A 147 30.13 30.16 21.96
CA GLN A 147 29.59 29.07 22.76
C GLN A 147 28.08 29.27 23.04
N GLY A 148 27.28 28.23 22.83
CA GLY A 148 25.84 28.31 23.00
C GLY A 148 25.16 29.19 21.94
N ASN A 149 25.68 29.21 20.70
CA ASN A 149 24.98 29.86 19.60
C ASN A 149 23.66 29.15 19.27
N LEU A 150 22.89 29.71 18.34
CA LEU A 150 21.50 29.31 18.14
C LEU A 150 21.36 27.84 17.72
N ILE A 151 22.27 27.30 16.89
CA ILE A 151 22.21 25.89 16.46
C ILE A 151 22.27 24.94 17.66
N SER A 152 23.24 25.09 18.57
CA SER A 152 23.40 24.15 19.71
C SER A 152 22.26 24.26 20.73
N LYS A 153 21.79 25.48 20.97
CA LYS A 153 20.63 25.76 21.82
C LYS A 153 19.35 25.13 21.28
N THR A 154 19.08 25.31 19.99
CA THR A 154 17.89 24.74 19.34
C THR A 154 18.00 23.22 19.20
N GLU A 155 19.18 22.67 18.91
CA GLU A 155 19.42 21.22 18.86
C GLU A 155 19.12 20.53 20.20
N THR A 156 19.60 21.11 21.30
CA THR A 156 19.39 20.55 22.65
C THR A 156 17.90 20.55 23.01
N PHE A 157 17.21 21.66 22.75
CA PHE A 157 15.78 21.78 23.04
C PHE A 157 14.90 20.91 22.12
N LEU A 158 15.24 20.83 20.83
CA LEU A 158 14.57 19.94 19.87
C LEU A 158 14.70 18.48 20.32
N THR A 159 15.91 18.05 20.71
CA THR A 159 16.17 16.71 21.23
C THR A 159 15.34 16.42 22.48
N PHE A 160 15.32 17.36 23.43
CA PHE A 160 14.52 17.25 24.65
C PHE A 160 13.04 17.06 24.34
N LEU A 161 12.44 17.93 23.50
CA LEU A 161 11.01 17.84 23.16
C LEU A 161 10.67 16.51 22.46
N ILE A 162 11.50 16.09 21.50
CA ILE A 162 11.31 14.84 20.77
C ILE A 162 11.35 13.64 21.71
N ILE A 163 12.24 13.62 22.71
CA ILE A 163 12.34 12.51 23.65
C ILE A 163 11.21 12.56 24.68
N SER A 164 10.95 13.72 25.27
CA SER A 164 10.13 13.84 26.48
C SER A 164 8.61 13.86 26.24
N SER A 165 8.14 14.28 25.06
CA SER A 165 6.70 14.53 24.85
C SER A 165 6.18 13.93 23.54
N TRP A 166 5.15 13.07 23.65
CA TRP A 166 4.46 12.51 22.49
C TRP A 166 3.78 13.60 21.65
N LYS A 167 2.95 14.43 22.30
CA LYS A 167 2.20 15.51 21.65
C LYS A 167 3.11 16.53 20.96
N ASP A 168 4.23 16.89 21.60
CA ASP A 168 5.18 17.83 21.00
C ASP A 168 5.92 17.21 19.82
N THR A 169 6.22 15.90 19.85
CA THR A 169 6.84 15.22 18.71
C THR A 169 5.95 15.32 17.46
N PHE A 170 4.64 15.07 17.59
CA PHE A 170 3.69 15.22 16.47
C PHE A 170 3.54 16.68 16.04
N ARG A 171 3.53 17.61 17.00
CA ARG A 171 3.47 19.05 16.70
C ARG A 171 4.70 19.51 15.90
N ILE A 172 5.89 19.06 16.27
CA ILE A 172 7.14 19.32 15.55
C ILE A 172 7.05 18.73 14.14
N LEU A 173 6.65 17.46 14.02
CA LEU A 173 6.47 16.79 12.73
C LEU A 173 5.47 17.54 11.82
N LYS A 174 4.41 18.12 12.37
CA LYS A 174 3.51 18.98 11.59
C LYS A 174 4.18 20.27 11.12
N THR A 175 5.03 20.89 11.95
CA THR A 175 5.73 22.13 11.55
C THR A 175 6.78 21.92 10.46
N THR A 176 7.32 20.71 10.31
CA THR A 176 8.29 20.40 9.25
C THR A 176 7.70 20.47 7.85
N GLU A 177 6.37 20.43 7.69
CA GLU A 177 5.70 20.60 6.40
C GLU A 177 6.05 21.94 5.74
N SER A 178 6.19 23.00 6.55
CA SER A 178 6.55 24.34 6.07
C SER A 178 8.02 24.50 5.67
N VAL A 179 8.88 23.55 6.04
CA VAL A 179 10.35 23.57 5.85
C VAL A 179 10.85 22.21 5.38
N SER A 180 10.07 21.53 4.53
CA SER A 180 10.21 20.10 4.21
C SER A 180 11.60 19.68 3.73
N HIS A 181 12.21 20.46 2.84
CA HIS A 181 13.57 20.19 2.33
C HIS A 181 14.60 20.23 3.45
N TRP A 182 14.65 21.32 4.21
CA TRP A 182 15.58 21.49 5.34
C TRP A 182 15.34 20.47 6.46
N ALA A 183 14.08 20.19 6.78
CA ALA A 183 13.73 19.23 7.82
C ALA A 183 14.16 17.81 7.46
N LYS A 184 14.16 17.46 6.16
CA LYS A 184 14.67 16.18 5.66
C LYS A 184 16.19 16.13 5.77
N ASP A 185 16.88 17.16 5.29
CA ASP A 185 18.36 17.21 5.30
C ASP A 185 18.91 17.17 6.72
N LEU A 186 18.31 17.94 7.63
CA LEU A 186 18.63 17.97 9.05
C LEU A 186 18.01 16.80 9.86
N GLN A 187 17.40 15.82 9.19
CA GLN A 187 16.86 14.60 9.77
C GLN A 187 15.79 14.79 10.87
N ILE A 188 15.13 15.95 10.94
CA ILE A 188 14.11 16.24 11.97
C ILE A 188 12.96 15.23 11.87
N VAL A 189 12.46 15.00 10.65
CA VAL A 189 11.36 14.06 10.36
C VAL A 189 11.73 12.65 10.82
N LYS A 190 12.95 12.21 10.50
CA LYS A 190 13.46 10.89 10.88
C LYS A 190 13.60 10.74 12.40
N ARG A 191 14.14 11.75 13.10
CA ARG A 191 14.28 11.75 14.56
C ARG A 191 12.93 11.70 15.26
N CYS A 192 11.96 12.50 14.80
CA CYS A 192 10.59 12.44 15.31
C CYS A 192 9.97 11.06 15.08
N SER A 193 10.11 10.51 13.88
CA SER A 193 9.57 9.19 13.51
C SER A 193 10.18 8.05 14.33
N GLN A 194 11.49 8.10 14.57
CA GLN A 194 12.18 7.15 15.43
C GLN A 194 11.73 7.28 16.90
N ALA A 195 11.56 8.50 17.41
CA ALA A 195 11.06 8.71 18.76
C ALA A 195 9.62 8.22 18.94
N ILE A 196 8.76 8.43 17.93
CA ILE A 196 7.40 7.88 17.90
C ILE A 196 7.48 6.34 17.94
N ALA A 197 8.28 5.73 17.07
CA ALA A 197 8.44 4.28 17.02
C ALA A 197 8.95 3.71 18.35
N LEU A 198 9.97 4.32 18.95
CA LEU A 198 10.50 3.90 20.26
C LEU A 198 9.45 3.99 21.37
N LYS A 199 8.65 5.05 21.41
CA LYS A 199 7.57 5.21 22.40
C LYS A 199 6.47 4.16 22.21
N VAL A 200 6.10 3.86 20.96
CA VAL A 200 5.14 2.78 20.65
C VAL A 200 5.71 1.43 21.08
N CYS A 201 6.99 1.16 20.80
CA CYS A 201 7.62 -0.13 21.14
C CYS A 201 7.90 -0.31 22.64
N ALA A 202 8.07 0.78 23.38
CA ALA A 202 8.23 0.74 24.82
C ALA A 202 6.93 0.43 25.56
N ASP A 203 5.77 0.53 24.90
CA ASP A 203 4.47 0.24 25.49
C ASP A 203 4.20 -1.30 25.48
N PRO A 204 4.08 -1.94 26.65
CA PRO A 204 3.76 -3.37 26.73
C PRO A 204 2.42 -3.72 26.04
N ASN A 205 1.47 -2.78 26.07
CA ASN A 205 0.13 -2.97 25.50
C ASN A 205 0.13 -2.85 23.97
N ALA A 206 1.08 -2.12 23.38
CA ALA A 206 1.21 -2.02 21.92
C ALA A 206 1.62 -3.35 21.27
N SER A 207 2.17 -4.30 22.02
CA SER A 207 2.59 -5.63 21.53
C SER A 207 1.53 -6.73 21.69
N SER A 208 0.49 -6.45 22.47
CA SER A 208 -0.49 -7.42 22.98
C SER A 208 -1.88 -7.19 22.36
N PHE A 209 -1.98 -7.26 21.04
CA PHE A 209 -3.28 -7.20 20.35
C PHE A 209 -3.72 -8.60 19.94
N THR A 210 -4.95 -8.96 20.29
CA THR A 210 -5.67 -10.11 19.75
C THR A 210 -6.78 -9.59 18.85
N CYS A 211 -6.72 -9.91 17.55
CA CYS A 211 -7.68 -9.46 16.54
C CYS A 211 -9.03 -10.17 16.64
N GLN A 212 -9.71 -10.09 17.79
CA GLN A 212 -11.03 -10.69 17.99
C GLN A 212 -11.94 -9.78 18.81
N SER A 213 -12.63 -8.87 18.11
CA SER A 213 -14.02 -8.44 18.34
C SER A 213 -14.25 -7.01 17.83
N GLU A 214 -15.39 -6.80 17.18
CA GLU A 214 -15.82 -5.52 16.62
C GLU A 214 -16.42 -4.57 17.68
N THR A 215 -16.28 -4.86 18.98
CA THR A 215 -17.10 -4.20 20.00
C THR A 215 -16.41 -3.59 21.22
N ASP A 216 -15.09 -3.67 21.42
CA ASP A 216 -14.44 -2.90 22.50
C ASP A 216 -12.91 -2.69 22.33
N ASN A 217 -12.48 -2.06 21.23
CA ASN A 217 -11.05 -1.85 20.90
C ASN A 217 -10.44 -0.52 21.38
N SER A 218 -11.15 0.30 22.16
CA SER A 218 -10.71 1.68 22.44
C SER A 218 -9.39 1.81 23.23
N VAL A 219 -9.00 0.78 23.98
CA VAL A 219 -7.86 0.86 24.91
C VAL A 219 -6.51 0.63 24.22
N TYR A 220 -6.49 -0.10 23.10
CA TYR A 220 -5.25 -0.50 22.42
C TYR A 220 -4.90 0.38 21.20
N ASP A 221 -5.73 1.38 20.92
CA ASP A 221 -5.64 2.19 19.70
C ASP A 221 -5.04 3.59 19.89
N TRP A 222 -4.55 3.92 21.08
CA TRP A 222 -4.22 5.29 21.50
C TRP A 222 -3.28 6.03 20.55
N TRP A 223 -2.32 5.32 19.93
CA TRP A 223 -1.34 5.92 19.02
C TRP A 223 -1.81 5.95 17.55
N PHE A 224 -2.75 5.08 17.17
CA PHE A 224 -3.21 5.02 15.78
C PHE A 224 -3.98 6.27 15.39
N GLU A 225 -4.75 6.87 16.31
CA GLU A 225 -5.52 8.07 15.99
C GLU A 225 -4.57 9.21 15.60
N ASP A 226 -3.53 9.47 16.40
CA ASP A 226 -2.53 10.50 16.12
C ASP A 226 -1.75 10.22 14.83
N VAL A 227 -1.33 8.97 14.60
CA VAL A 227 -0.63 8.57 13.36
C VAL A 227 -1.55 8.67 12.13
N SER A 228 -2.87 8.45 12.28
CA SER A 228 -3.84 8.54 11.19
C SER A 228 -4.00 9.95 10.61
N PHE A 229 -3.62 10.99 11.34
CA PHE A 229 -3.70 12.39 10.91
C PHE A 229 -2.44 12.89 10.20
N LEU A 230 -1.39 12.07 10.13
CA LEU A 230 -0.15 12.45 9.46
C LEU A 230 -0.35 12.53 7.95
N ARG A 231 0.26 13.55 7.33
CA ARG A 231 0.47 13.63 5.90
C ARG A 231 1.23 12.39 5.42
N ILE A 232 0.95 11.94 4.19
CA ILE A 232 1.43 10.64 3.67
C ILE A 232 2.95 10.44 3.82
N ASP A 233 3.76 11.45 3.56
CA ASP A 233 5.23 11.37 3.67
C ASP A 233 5.71 11.18 5.12
N HIS A 234 5.09 11.89 6.06
CA HIS A 234 5.32 11.70 7.49
C HIS A 234 4.81 10.35 7.98
N PHE A 235 3.62 9.93 7.52
CA PHE A 235 3.04 8.63 7.84
C PHE A 235 3.97 7.48 7.40
N ILE A 236 4.48 7.53 6.16
CA ILE A 236 5.43 6.54 5.63
C ILE A 236 6.68 6.44 6.52
N GLU A 237 7.31 7.56 6.87
CA GLU A 237 8.54 7.53 7.69
C GLU A 237 8.29 7.00 9.10
N VAL A 238 7.14 7.34 9.70
CA VAL A 238 6.69 6.80 11.00
C VAL A 238 6.49 5.29 10.90
N ILE A 239 5.72 4.81 9.92
CA ILE A 239 5.47 3.37 9.74
C ILE A 239 6.76 2.61 9.47
N GLN A 240 7.64 3.13 8.62
CA GLN A 240 8.94 2.51 8.39
C GLN A 240 9.79 2.46 9.66
N SER A 241 9.76 3.50 10.50
CA SER A 241 10.44 3.49 11.79
C SER A 241 9.86 2.45 12.74
N ILE A 242 8.53 2.34 12.80
CA ILE A 242 7.82 1.33 13.61
C ILE A 242 8.18 -0.09 13.16
N LYS A 243 8.21 -0.34 11.84
CA LYS A 243 8.65 -1.63 11.28
C LYS A 243 10.08 -1.97 11.70
N ARG A 244 11.01 -1.00 11.66
CA ARG A 244 12.41 -1.20 12.08
C ARG A 244 12.54 -1.52 13.57
N CYS A 245 11.60 -1.08 14.40
CA CYS A 245 11.57 -1.40 15.83
C CYS A 245 10.92 -2.76 16.15
N GLY A 246 10.46 -3.51 15.15
CA GLY A 246 10.02 -4.90 15.33
C GLY A 246 8.58 -5.06 15.84
N ILE A 247 7.72 -4.04 15.68
CA ILE A 247 6.27 -4.22 15.89
C ILE A 247 5.73 -5.30 14.93
N LYS A 248 4.83 -6.13 15.44
CA LYS A 248 4.20 -7.23 14.70
C LYS A 248 3.62 -6.74 13.36
N PRO A 249 3.86 -7.44 12.24
CA PRO A 249 3.33 -7.09 10.92
C PRO A 249 1.82 -6.81 10.89
N GLU A 250 1.03 -7.56 11.66
CA GLU A 250 -0.43 -7.45 11.76
C GLU A 250 -0.89 -6.11 12.35
N LEU A 251 -0.10 -5.53 13.25
CA LEU A 251 -0.38 -4.22 13.83
C LEU A 251 -0.01 -3.09 12.88
N VAL A 252 1.12 -3.25 12.19
CA VAL A 252 1.56 -2.31 11.17
C VAL A 252 0.54 -2.24 10.03
N SER A 253 0.05 -3.39 9.55
CA SER A 253 -0.98 -3.44 8.52
C SER A 253 -2.29 -2.83 8.97
N SER A 254 -2.72 -3.08 10.21
CA SER A 254 -3.93 -2.48 10.78
C SER A 254 -3.84 -0.94 10.84
N CYS A 255 -2.66 -0.40 11.17
CA CYS A 255 -2.40 1.04 11.11
C CYS A 255 -2.56 1.59 9.69
N ILE A 256 -1.91 0.92 8.72
CA ILE A 256 -1.96 1.28 7.30
C ILE A 256 -3.42 1.26 6.83
N GLU A 257 -4.15 0.19 7.12
CA GLU A 257 -5.55 0.04 6.74
C GLU A 257 -6.43 1.17 7.32
N ARG A 258 -6.25 1.54 8.59
CA ARG A 258 -6.98 2.63 9.23
C ARG A 258 -6.65 3.99 8.62
N TRP A 259 -5.36 4.29 8.40
CA TRP A 259 -4.94 5.52 7.72
C TRP A 259 -5.53 5.58 6.31
N THR A 260 -5.41 4.50 5.54
CA THR A 260 -5.91 4.43 4.17
C THR A 260 -7.43 4.55 4.10
N ARG A 261 -8.19 3.96 5.03
CA ARG A 261 -9.66 4.11 5.11
C ARG A 261 -10.08 5.56 5.37
N LYS A 262 -9.42 6.24 6.31
CA LYS A 262 -9.66 7.66 6.62
C LYS A 262 -9.33 8.54 5.41
N TRP A 263 -8.21 8.27 4.76
CA TRP A 263 -7.82 8.95 3.52
C TRP A 263 -8.81 8.71 2.38
N PHE A 264 -9.23 7.46 2.14
CA PHE A 264 -10.23 7.14 1.11
C PHE A 264 -11.52 7.90 1.32
N SER A 265 -12.02 7.98 2.55
CA SER A 265 -13.26 8.73 2.84
C SER A 265 -13.19 10.19 2.41
N GLN A 266 -12.01 10.80 2.46
CA GLN A 266 -11.77 12.19 2.04
C GLN A 266 -11.66 12.30 0.51
N VAL A 267 -10.96 11.36 -0.11
CA VAL A 267 -10.71 11.35 -1.57
C VAL A 267 -11.96 11.01 -2.36
N THR A 268 -12.74 10.03 -1.92
CA THR A 268 -13.89 9.52 -2.69
C THR A 268 -15.10 10.46 -2.67
N LEU A 269 -15.21 11.34 -1.67
CA LEU A 269 -16.22 12.41 -1.65
C LEU A 269 -15.85 13.59 -2.57
N GLY A 270 -14.60 13.66 -3.03
CA GLY A 270 -14.05 14.81 -3.76
C GLY A 270 -13.64 14.54 -5.21
N LEU A 271 -13.64 13.29 -5.69
CA LEU A 271 -13.06 12.92 -6.98
C LEU A 271 -13.61 13.70 -8.18
N ASP A 272 -14.89 14.08 -8.13
CA ASP A 272 -15.56 14.83 -9.20
C ASP A 272 -15.10 16.30 -9.32
N LYS A 273 -14.31 16.80 -8.35
CA LYS A 273 -13.85 18.20 -8.27
C LYS A 273 -12.32 18.35 -8.19
N GLU A 274 -11.58 17.27 -8.39
CA GLU A 274 -10.14 17.22 -8.13
C GLU A 274 -9.28 17.75 -9.29
N THR A 275 -8.24 18.50 -8.94
CA THR A 275 -7.27 19.00 -9.93
C THR A 275 -6.30 17.89 -10.38
N PRO A 276 -5.69 17.98 -11.59
CA PRO A 276 -4.71 16.98 -12.06
C PRO A 276 -3.50 16.77 -11.12
N LYS A 277 -3.10 17.83 -10.40
CA LYS A 277 -2.04 17.77 -9.39
C LYS A 277 -2.45 16.92 -8.18
N SER A 278 -3.71 17.03 -7.76
CA SER A 278 -4.25 16.28 -6.63
C SER A 278 -4.36 14.78 -6.96
N LEU A 279 -4.86 14.45 -8.16
CA LEU A 279 -4.88 13.06 -8.65
C LEU A 279 -3.48 12.43 -8.74
N THR A 280 -2.47 13.21 -9.14
CA THR A 280 -1.07 12.76 -9.16
C THR A 280 -0.57 12.44 -7.74
N LEU A 281 -0.90 13.29 -6.77
CA LEU A 281 -0.55 13.07 -5.36
C LEU A 281 -1.27 11.84 -4.78
N HIS A 282 -2.53 11.62 -5.14
CA HIS A 282 -3.28 10.43 -4.77
C HIS A 282 -2.64 9.16 -5.33
N ARG A 283 -2.24 9.17 -6.60
CA ARG A 283 -1.52 8.07 -7.25
C ARG A 283 -0.23 7.73 -6.50
N ILE A 284 0.62 8.74 -6.26
CA ILE A 284 1.89 8.56 -5.52
C ILE A 284 1.64 8.01 -4.11
N SER A 285 0.59 8.49 -3.44
CA SER A 285 0.24 8.04 -2.08
C SER A 285 -0.08 6.54 -2.06
N ILE A 286 -0.92 6.06 -2.99
CA ILE A 286 -1.23 4.62 -3.11
C ILE A 286 0.03 3.80 -3.42
N GLU A 287 0.86 4.26 -4.35
CA GLU A 287 2.11 3.57 -4.68
C GLU A 287 3.04 3.45 -3.47
N CYS A 288 3.19 4.52 -2.68
CA CYS A 288 3.96 4.48 -1.46
C CYS A 288 3.35 3.57 -0.39
N LEU A 289 2.02 3.55 -0.23
CA LEU A 289 1.34 2.66 0.69
C LEU A 289 1.60 1.18 0.35
N ILE A 290 1.49 0.80 -0.93
CA ILE A 290 1.78 -0.56 -1.39
C ILE A 290 3.21 -0.97 -1.01
N ASN A 291 4.17 -0.08 -1.18
CA ASN A 291 5.58 -0.33 -0.89
C ASN A 291 5.90 -0.50 0.61
N ILE A 292 5.10 0.07 1.51
CA ILE A 292 5.32 -0.07 2.96
C ILE A 292 4.55 -1.22 3.59
N LEU A 293 3.63 -1.88 2.87
CA LEU A 293 2.89 -3.02 3.40
C LEU A 293 3.86 -4.11 3.92
N PRO A 294 3.57 -4.75 5.06
CA PRO A 294 4.33 -5.91 5.51
C PRO A 294 4.25 -7.03 4.47
N ALA A 295 5.32 -7.81 4.28
CA ALA A 295 5.40 -8.86 3.24
C ALA A 295 4.98 -10.25 3.78
N GLU A 296 4.86 -10.37 5.09
CA GLU A 296 4.59 -11.60 5.81
C GLU A 296 3.20 -12.16 5.47
N GLU A 297 3.09 -13.49 5.39
CA GLU A 297 1.82 -14.16 5.08
C GLU A 297 0.75 -13.83 6.13
N ASN A 298 -0.47 -13.56 5.69
CA ASN A 298 -1.63 -13.21 6.53
C ASN A 298 -1.47 -11.93 7.38
N SER A 299 -0.40 -11.15 7.20
CA SER A 299 -0.23 -9.86 7.90
C SER A 299 -1.25 -8.82 7.47
N VAL A 300 -1.70 -8.85 6.21
CA VAL A 300 -2.65 -7.89 5.64
C VAL A 300 -3.91 -8.65 5.18
N THR A 301 -5.09 -8.08 5.42
CA THR A 301 -6.36 -8.72 5.05
C THR A 301 -6.57 -8.74 3.53
N CYS A 302 -7.22 -9.80 3.02
CA CYS A 302 -7.54 -9.93 1.60
C CYS A 302 -8.45 -8.78 1.11
N ASN A 303 -9.48 -8.45 1.91
CA ASN A 303 -10.41 -7.38 1.57
C ASN A 303 -9.70 -6.02 1.42
N PHE A 304 -8.80 -5.67 2.35
CA PHE A 304 -8.05 -4.43 2.24
C PHE A 304 -7.17 -4.37 0.98
N LEU A 305 -6.48 -5.47 0.65
CA LEU A 305 -5.69 -5.55 -0.58
C LEU A 305 -6.54 -5.40 -1.84
N LEU A 306 -7.75 -5.98 -1.87
CA LEU A 306 -8.69 -5.82 -2.97
C LEU A 306 -9.20 -4.38 -3.08
N HIS A 307 -9.49 -3.71 -1.96
CA HIS A 307 -9.83 -2.28 -1.95
C HIS A 307 -8.68 -1.41 -2.45
N LEU A 308 -7.44 -1.72 -2.05
CA LEU A 308 -6.25 -1.01 -2.53
C LEU A 308 -6.02 -1.24 -4.04
N LEU A 309 -6.23 -2.48 -4.51
CA LEU A 309 -6.18 -2.83 -5.93
C LEU A 309 -7.24 -2.06 -6.73
N LYS A 310 -8.48 -2.00 -6.24
CA LYS A 310 -9.56 -1.22 -6.83
C LYS A 310 -9.15 0.22 -7.06
N VAL A 311 -8.69 0.90 -6.00
CA VAL A 311 -8.30 2.30 -6.09
C VAL A 311 -7.05 2.50 -6.95
N GLY A 312 -6.10 1.57 -6.90
CA GLY A 312 -4.95 1.56 -7.80
C GLY A 312 -5.34 1.50 -9.28
N VAL A 313 -6.31 0.65 -9.63
CA VAL A 313 -6.86 0.58 -11.00
C VAL A 313 -7.56 1.89 -11.38
N MET A 314 -8.39 2.44 -10.50
CA MET A 314 -9.08 3.72 -10.73
C MET A 314 -8.11 4.88 -10.97
N LEU A 315 -7.04 4.96 -10.17
CA LEU A 315 -6.02 6.01 -10.25
C LEU A 315 -4.92 5.75 -11.29
N LYS A 316 -4.97 4.60 -11.98
CA LYS A 316 -3.98 4.18 -12.98
C LYS A 316 -2.53 4.26 -12.45
N ILE A 317 -2.30 3.65 -11.29
CA ILE A 317 -0.96 3.51 -10.70
C ILE A 317 -0.07 2.58 -11.57
N ASN A 318 1.22 2.51 -11.24
CA ASN A 318 2.16 1.58 -11.88
C ASN A 318 1.63 0.12 -11.93
N SER A 319 1.62 -0.48 -13.14
CA SER A 319 1.16 -1.84 -13.38
C SER A 319 1.93 -2.91 -12.62
N GLU A 320 3.22 -2.69 -12.35
CA GLU A 320 4.03 -3.62 -11.54
C GLU A 320 3.52 -3.71 -10.10
N LEU A 321 3.08 -2.58 -9.52
CA LEU A 321 2.50 -2.55 -8.19
C LEU A 321 1.10 -3.19 -8.16
N LEU A 322 0.31 -3.02 -9.23
CA LEU A 322 -0.95 -3.76 -9.39
C LEU A 322 -0.69 -5.28 -9.42
N CYS A 323 0.29 -5.73 -10.20
CA CYS A 323 0.69 -7.14 -10.24
C CYS A 323 1.16 -7.66 -8.87
N VAL A 324 1.84 -6.84 -8.07
CA VAL A 324 2.23 -7.21 -6.69
C VAL A 324 1.00 -7.47 -5.83
N LEU A 325 -0.02 -6.61 -5.90
CA LEU A 325 -1.27 -6.80 -5.18
C LEU A 325 -2.04 -8.02 -5.69
N GLU A 326 -2.22 -8.15 -7.00
CA GLU A 326 -2.90 -9.28 -7.64
C GLU A 326 -2.27 -10.62 -7.24
N ARG A 327 -0.93 -10.71 -7.30
CA ARG A 327 -0.18 -11.89 -6.86
C ARG A 327 -0.41 -12.18 -5.38
N ARG A 328 -0.36 -11.16 -4.54
CA ARG A 328 -0.51 -11.34 -3.09
C ARG A 328 -1.90 -11.85 -2.74
N VAL A 329 -2.96 -11.28 -3.32
CA VAL A 329 -4.33 -11.75 -3.10
C VAL A 329 -4.52 -13.16 -3.67
N ALA A 330 -4.01 -13.44 -4.87
CA ALA A 330 -4.10 -14.76 -5.50
C ALA A 330 -3.52 -15.87 -4.59
N LEU A 331 -2.41 -15.60 -3.89
CA LEU A 331 -1.78 -16.52 -2.96
C LEU A 331 -2.54 -16.70 -1.63
N MET A 332 -3.52 -15.84 -1.34
CA MET A 332 -4.34 -15.90 -0.12
C MET A 332 -5.71 -16.53 -0.33
N LEU A 333 -6.15 -16.71 -1.59
CA LEU A 333 -7.51 -17.13 -1.91
C LEU A 333 -7.92 -18.45 -1.25
N ASP A 334 -7.01 -19.40 -1.05
CA ASP A 334 -7.34 -20.69 -0.45
C ASP A 334 -7.75 -20.61 1.03
N LYS A 335 -7.37 -19.51 1.71
CA LYS A 335 -7.65 -19.21 3.12
C LYS A 335 -8.78 -18.18 3.32
N CYS A 336 -9.28 -17.57 2.25
CA CYS A 336 -10.28 -16.52 2.33
C CYS A 336 -11.69 -17.06 2.56
N ARG A 337 -12.55 -16.21 3.13
CA ARG A 337 -14.00 -16.40 3.22
C ARG A 337 -14.68 -15.51 2.18
N VAL A 338 -15.94 -15.82 1.87
CA VAL A 338 -16.72 -15.04 0.89
C VAL A 338 -16.77 -13.54 1.21
N PRO A 339 -16.98 -13.09 2.47
CA PRO A 339 -16.98 -11.67 2.80
C PRO A 339 -15.67 -10.95 2.47
N ASP A 340 -14.54 -11.67 2.45
CA ASP A 340 -13.24 -11.07 2.15
C ASP A 340 -13.17 -10.58 0.70
N LEU A 341 -13.92 -11.21 -0.22
CA LEU A 341 -13.97 -10.86 -1.65
C LEU A 341 -14.98 -9.74 -1.95
N LEU A 342 -15.80 -9.33 -0.97
CA LEU A 342 -16.85 -8.34 -1.16
C LEU A 342 -16.30 -6.92 -1.14
N VAL A 343 -15.94 -6.41 -2.31
CA VAL A 343 -15.51 -5.01 -2.51
C VAL A 343 -16.70 -4.18 -2.99
N LYS A 344 -17.18 -3.22 -2.20
CA LYS A 344 -18.36 -2.42 -2.57
C LYS A 344 -18.05 -1.38 -3.65
N ASN A 345 -18.99 -1.17 -4.56
CA ASN A 345 -19.04 0.01 -5.43
C ASN A 345 -19.62 1.21 -4.68
N GLN A 346 -19.19 2.42 -5.07
CA GLN A 346 -19.62 3.67 -4.43
C GLN A 346 -20.83 4.31 -5.11
N GLN A 347 -21.11 3.93 -6.36
CA GLN A 347 -22.20 4.49 -7.15
C GLN A 347 -23.37 3.52 -7.20
N GLU A 348 -24.57 4.03 -6.89
CA GLU A 348 -25.81 3.25 -6.81
C GLU A 348 -26.27 2.66 -8.15
N LYS A 349 -25.81 3.20 -9.29
CA LYS A 349 -26.19 2.76 -10.64
C LYS A 349 -25.46 1.52 -11.15
N HIS A 350 -24.46 1.05 -10.41
CA HIS A 350 -23.68 -0.13 -10.76
C HIS A 350 -24.04 -1.30 -9.85
N SER A 351 -23.54 -2.49 -10.17
CA SER A 351 -23.58 -3.62 -9.24
C SER A 351 -23.07 -3.21 -7.86
N VAL A 352 -23.68 -3.72 -6.79
CA VAL A 352 -23.31 -3.47 -5.40
C VAL A 352 -21.84 -3.77 -5.15
N TYR A 353 -21.31 -4.82 -5.79
CA TYR A 353 -19.93 -5.26 -5.65
C TYR A 353 -19.13 -5.08 -6.95
N ASP A 354 -17.84 -4.78 -6.79
CA ASP A 354 -16.87 -4.65 -7.86
C ASP A 354 -16.33 -6.02 -8.27
N VAL A 355 -16.98 -6.60 -9.27
CA VAL A 355 -16.63 -7.90 -9.83
C VAL A 355 -15.32 -7.86 -10.62
N THR A 356 -15.00 -6.71 -11.22
CA THR A 356 -13.83 -6.56 -12.10
C THR A 356 -12.53 -6.78 -11.34
N VAL A 357 -12.44 -6.27 -10.11
CA VAL A 357 -11.24 -6.44 -9.27
C VAL A 357 -11.03 -7.91 -8.89
N VAL A 358 -12.09 -8.63 -8.52
CA VAL A 358 -12.01 -10.06 -8.21
C VAL A 358 -11.62 -10.86 -9.45
N LEU A 359 -12.23 -10.57 -10.61
CA LEU A 359 -11.90 -11.23 -11.87
C LEU A 359 -10.42 -11.07 -12.26
N ARG A 360 -9.82 -9.88 -12.04
CA ARG A 360 -8.38 -9.66 -12.28
C ARG A 360 -7.52 -10.60 -11.43
N VAL A 361 -7.83 -10.72 -10.15
CA VAL A 361 -7.10 -11.61 -9.23
C VAL A 361 -7.28 -13.08 -9.63
N LEU A 362 -8.48 -13.51 -10.01
CA LEU A 362 -8.73 -14.88 -10.46
C LEU A 362 -7.94 -15.23 -11.73
N ARG A 363 -7.91 -14.32 -12.70
CA ARG A 363 -7.07 -14.48 -13.90
C ARG A 363 -5.59 -14.60 -13.53
N PHE A 364 -5.10 -13.78 -12.60
CA PHE A 364 -3.73 -13.87 -12.10
C PHE A 364 -3.45 -15.23 -11.42
N TYR A 365 -4.38 -15.69 -10.57
CA TYR A 365 -4.31 -16.98 -9.90
C TYR A 365 -4.18 -18.14 -10.90
N VAL A 366 -5.02 -18.16 -11.93
CA VAL A 366 -5.00 -19.21 -12.98
C VAL A 366 -3.73 -19.16 -13.80
N CYS A 367 -3.25 -17.98 -14.19
CA CYS A 367 -1.95 -17.84 -14.85
C CYS A 367 -0.80 -18.42 -13.99
N GLY A 368 -0.87 -18.25 -12.67
CA GLY A 368 0.11 -18.80 -11.73
C GLY A 368 0.06 -20.33 -11.61
N MET A 369 -1.12 -20.94 -11.75
CA MET A 369 -1.31 -22.40 -11.69
C MET A 369 -0.61 -23.13 -12.84
N SER A 370 -0.52 -22.50 -14.01
CA SER A 370 0.14 -23.07 -15.20
C SER A 370 1.68 -23.05 -15.11
N SER A 371 2.26 -22.44 -14.07
CA SER A 371 3.70 -22.38 -13.82
C SER A 371 4.13 -23.42 -12.77
N ASN A 372 5.39 -23.84 -12.78
CA ASN A 372 5.96 -24.93 -11.93
C ASN A 372 5.92 -24.69 -10.40
N HIS A 373 5.20 -23.67 -9.91
CA HIS A 373 4.98 -23.38 -8.49
C HIS A 373 3.71 -24.04 -7.92
N SER A 374 3.14 -25.03 -8.62
CA SER A 374 1.84 -25.67 -8.36
C SER A 374 1.73 -26.47 -7.06
N ALA A 375 2.83 -26.75 -6.35
CA ALA A 375 2.83 -27.62 -5.18
C ALA A 375 2.03 -27.09 -3.97
N LYS A 376 1.66 -25.80 -3.94
CA LYS A 376 0.87 -25.18 -2.86
C LYS A 376 -0.56 -24.79 -3.25
N ALA A 377 -0.94 -24.87 -4.53
CA ALA A 377 -2.26 -24.44 -4.97
C ALA A 377 -3.33 -25.43 -4.51
N LYS A 378 -4.39 -24.93 -3.87
CA LYS A 378 -5.58 -25.72 -3.47
C LYS A 378 -6.77 -25.29 -4.33
N PRO A 379 -6.82 -25.69 -5.61
CA PRO A 379 -7.80 -25.17 -6.56
C PRO A 379 -9.24 -25.49 -6.13
N ASN A 380 -9.48 -26.64 -5.49
CA ASN A 380 -10.79 -27.01 -4.93
C ASN A 380 -11.25 -26.10 -3.78
N SER A 381 -10.33 -25.53 -3.01
CA SER A 381 -10.69 -24.54 -1.97
C SER A 381 -11.13 -23.24 -2.61
N VAL A 382 -10.36 -22.77 -3.59
CA VAL A 382 -10.63 -21.54 -4.34
C VAL A 382 -11.92 -21.67 -5.16
N GLY A 383 -12.19 -22.82 -5.78
CA GLY A 383 -13.44 -23.10 -6.49
C GLY A 383 -14.67 -22.93 -5.58
N ARG A 384 -14.65 -23.54 -4.39
CA ARG A 384 -15.74 -23.37 -3.40
C ARG A 384 -15.91 -21.92 -2.94
N LEU A 385 -14.81 -21.20 -2.75
CA LEU A 385 -14.84 -19.77 -2.40
C LEU A 385 -15.49 -18.94 -3.51
N VAL A 386 -15.09 -19.17 -4.77
CA VAL A 386 -15.62 -18.44 -5.93
C VAL A 386 -17.09 -18.77 -6.17
N ASP A 387 -17.51 -20.03 -6.03
CA ASP A 387 -18.92 -20.40 -6.12
C ASP A 387 -19.74 -19.74 -4.99
N GLY A 388 -19.16 -19.65 -3.78
CA GLY A 388 -19.73 -18.90 -2.66
C GLY A 388 -19.89 -17.40 -2.95
N TYR A 389 -18.89 -16.80 -3.60
CA TYR A 389 -18.92 -15.41 -4.04
C TYR A 389 -19.95 -15.18 -5.17
N LEU A 390 -20.00 -16.07 -6.16
CA LEU A 390 -21.00 -16.08 -7.23
C LEU A 390 -22.43 -16.08 -6.65
N MET A 391 -22.71 -16.91 -5.63
CA MET A 391 -24.00 -16.92 -4.96
C MET A 391 -24.35 -15.59 -4.25
N GLN A 392 -23.37 -14.84 -3.77
CA GLN A 392 -23.62 -13.52 -3.15
C GLN A 392 -23.94 -12.47 -4.19
N ILE A 393 -23.13 -12.37 -5.24
CA ILE A 393 -23.32 -11.37 -6.30
C ILE A 393 -24.50 -11.70 -7.22
N ALA A 394 -24.90 -12.97 -7.32
CA ALA A 394 -26.02 -13.41 -8.16
C ALA A 394 -27.37 -12.75 -7.79
N ARG A 395 -27.49 -12.24 -6.56
CA ARG A 395 -28.71 -11.58 -6.05
C ARG A 395 -28.85 -10.12 -6.51
N ASP A 396 -27.80 -9.57 -7.10
CA ASP A 396 -27.74 -8.18 -7.51
C ASP A 396 -28.34 -8.01 -8.92
N GLU A 397 -29.47 -7.31 -9.01
CA GLU A 397 -30.20 -7.06 -10.26
C GLU A 397 -29.41 -6.17 -11.24
N ASN A 398 -28.43 -5.41 -10.74
CA ASN A 398 -27.57 -4.56 -11.57
C ASN A 398 -26.34 -5.31 -12.12
N LEU A 399 -26.16 -6.59 -11.79
CA LEU A 399 -25.02 -7.38 -12.25
C LEU A 399 -25.23 -7.87 -13.69
N THR A 400 -24.36 -7.42 -14.60
CA THR A 400 -24.45 -7.81 -16.01
C THR A 400 -24.13 -9.29 -16.23
N MET A 401 -24.78 -9.87 -17.25
CA MET A 401 -24.57 -11.26 -17.66
C MET A 401 -23.11 -11.54 -18.00
N GLU A 402 -22.46 -10.66 -18.74
CA GLU A 402 -21.05 -10.79 -19.13
C GLU A 402 -20.11 -10.83 -17.92
N SER A 403 -20.38 -10.01 -16.89
CA SER A 403 -19.57 -9.98 -15.67
C SER A 403 -19.74 -11.26 -14.86
N PHE A 404 -20.98 -11.75 -14.72
CA PHE A 404 -21.27 -13.00 -14.03
C PHE A 404 -20.62 -14.19 -14.76
N LYS A 405 -20.82 -14.30 -16.08
CA LYS A 405 -20.23 -15.32 -16.94
C LYS A 405 -18.71 -15.33 -16.85
N SER A 406 -18.08 -14.15 -16.90
CA SER A 406 -16.62 -14.01 -16.82
C SER A 406 -16.03 -14.62 -15.54
N ILE A 407 -16.75 -14.58 -14.41
CA ILE A 407 -16.30 -15.23 -13.17
C ILE A 407 -16.53 -16.75 -13.22
N VAL A 408 -17.69 -17.18 -13.74
CA VAL A 408 -18.01 -18.62 -13.89
C VAL A 408 -16.90 -19.33 -14.67
N GLU A 409 -16.46 -18.71 -15.76
CA GLU A 409 -15.41 -19.18 -16.68
C GLU A 409 -13.98 -18.88 -16.21
N ALA A 410 -13.80 -18.12 -15.12
CA ALA A 410 -12.48 -17.67 -14.69
C ALA A 410 -11.58 -18.81 -14.18
N LEU A 411 -12.18 -19.89 -13.65
CA LEU A 411 -11.46 -21.02 -13.06
C LEU A 411 -11.45 -22.23 -13.99
N PRO A 412 -10.36 -23.03 -14.00
CA PRO A 412 -10.31 -24.27 -14.77
C PRO A 412 -11.27 -25.33 -14.21
N GLN A 413 -11.69 -26.28 -15.06
CA GLN A 413 -12.63 -27.36 -14.68
C GLN A 413 -12.17 -28.16 -13.44
N ASN A 414 -10.87 -28.38 -13.29
CA ASN A 414 -10.28 -29.12 -12.17
C ASN A 414 -10.28 -28.37 -10.84
N ALA A 415 -10.71 -27.09 -10.80
CA ALA A 415 -10.88 -26.33 -9.57
C ALA A 415 -12.19 -26.65 -8.84
N ARG A 416 -13.10 -27.38 -9.50
CA ARG A 416 -14.34 -27.87 -8.91
C ARG A 416 -14.29 -29.40 -8.95
N HIS A 417 -14.75 -30.04 -7.87
CA HIS A 417 -14.99 -31.49 -7.84
C HIS A 417 -16.47 -31.80 -8.09
N CYS A 418 -17.35 -30.85 -7.76
CA CYS A 418 -18.79 -30.97 -7.86
C CYS A 418 -19.36 -29.62 -8.25
N ASP A 419 -20.35 -29.64 -9.14
CA ASP A 419 -20.91 -28.43 -9.74
C ASP A 419 -22.17 -27.93 -9.00
N ASP A 420 -22.57 -28.55 -7.88
CA ASP A 420 -23.78 -28.21 -7.13
C ASP A 420 -23.83 -26.74 -6.70
N ASN A 421 -22.71 -26.20 -6.19
CA ASN A 421 -22.64 -24.80 -5.76
C ASN A 421 -22.65 -23.84 -6.96
N LEU A 422 -22.01 -24.23 -8.06
CA LEU A 422 -22.04 -23.47 -9.30
C LEU A 422 -23.46 -23.44 -9.88
N TYR A 423 -24.14 -24.59 -9.92
CA TYR A 423 -25.54 -24.69 -10.31
C TYR A 423 -26.42 -23.79 -9.45
N ARG A 424 -26.27 -23.84 -8.12
CA ARG A 424 -27.01 -22.98 -7.21
C ARG A 424 -26.77 -21.50 -7.47
N ALA A 425 -25.54 -21.09 -7.76
CA ALA A 425 -25.23 -19.72 -8.11
C ALA A 425 -25.89 -19.29 -9.43
N ILE A 426 -25.85 -20.14 -10.46
CA ILE A 426 -26.50 -19.90 -11.76
C ILE A 426 -28.02 -19.80 -11.57
N ASP A 427 -28.63 -20.73 -10.84
CA ASP A 427 -30.07 -20.70 -10.56
C ASP A 427 -30.50 -19.42 -9.83
N MET A 428 -29.71 -18.98 -8.84
CA MET A 428 -29.94 -17.71 -8.15
C MET A 428 -29.84 -16.51 -9.09
N TYR A 429 -28.87 -16.50 -10.01
CA TYR A 429 -28.70 -15.43 -10.98
C TYR A 429 -29.87 -15.37 -11.97
N LEU A 430 -30.28 -16.52 -12.51
CA LEU A 430 -31.44 -16.64 -13.40
C LEU A 430 -32.73 -16.22 -12.72
N LYS A 431 -32.87 -16.50 -11.42
CA LYS A 431 -34.01 -16.06 -10.62
C LYS A 431 -34.04 -14.53 -10.45
N ALA A 432 -32.89 -13.89 -10.25
CA ALA A 432 -32.79 -12.44 -10.12
C ALA A 432 -32.92 -11.71 -11.48
N HIS A 433 -32.66 -12.40 -12.60
CA HIS A 433 -32.67 -11.81 -13.95
C HIS A 433 -33.66 -12.55 -14.89
N PRO A 434 -34.98 -12.41 -14.67
CA PRO A 434 -35.99 -13.13 -15.44
C PRO A 434 -36.00 -12.74 -16.94
N ASN A 435 -35.52 -11.54 -17.27
CA ASN A 435 -35.54 -10.96 -18.62
C ASN A 435 -34.43 -11.48 -19.55
N LEU A 436 -33.57 -12.40 -19.09
CA LEU A 436 -32.52 -12.99 -19.91
C LEU A 436 -33.11 -13.80 -21.08
N THR A 437 -32.46 -13.73 -22.24
CA THR A 437 -32.86 -14.51 -23.42
C THR A 437 -32.49 -15.99 -23.26
N GLU A 438 -33.10 -16.87 -24.07
CA GLU A 438 -32.71 -18.29 -24.09
C GLU A 438 -31.25 -18.51 -24.47
N GLU A 439 -30.68 -17.65 -25.32
CA GLU A 439 -29.27 -17.67 -25.67
C GLU A 439 -28.40 -17.34 -24.45
N ASP A 440 -28.75 -16.28 -23.72
CA ASP A 440 -28.03 -15.89 -22.49
C ASP A 440 -28.07 -16.99 -21.42
N ARG A 441 -29.24 -17.60 -21.21
CA ARG A 441 -29.42 -18.72 -20.28
C ARG A 441 -28.56 -19.92 -20.68
N THR A 442 -28.49 -20.21 -21.98
CA THR A 442 -27.67 -21.29 -22.55
C THR A 442 -26.19 -21.01 -22.31
N ASP A 443 -25.76 -19.77 -22.52
CA ASP A 443 -24.38 -19.36 -22.37
C ASP A 443 -23.87 -19.44 -20.93
N ILE A 444 -24.65 -18.94 -19.96
CA ILE A 444 -24.26 -19.00 -18.54
C ILE A 444 -24.23 -20.46 -18.05
N SER A 445 -25.16 -21.30 -18.52
CA SER A 445 -25.34 -22.66 -18.04
C SER A 445 -24.42 -23.70 -18.71
N ARG A 446 -23.66 -23.29 -19.73
CA ARG A 446 -22.79 -24.17 -20.54
C ARG A 446 -21.75 -24.94 -19.73
N ASN A 447 -21.30 -24.37 -18.61
CA ASN A 447 -20.25 -24.96 -17.76
C ASN A 447 -20.78 -26.00 -16.76
N LEU A 448 -22.09 -26.32 -16.78
CA LEU A 448 -22.68 -27.35 -15.92
C LEU A 448 -22.53 -28.74 -16.54
N GLU A 449 -21.91 -29.66 -15.83
CA GLU A 449 -21.74 -31.04 -16.30
C GLU A 449 -22.63 -32.00 -15.49
N TYR A 450 -23.50 -32.73 -16.20
CA TYR A 450 -24.44 -33.68 -15.60
C TYR A 450 -23.77 -34.65 -14.62
N HIS A 451 -22.63 -35.23 -15.01
CA HIS A 451 -21.92 -36.23 -14.20
C HIS A 451 -21.25 -35.66 -12.94
N ARG A 452 -21.08 -34.34 -12.86
CA ARG A 452 -20.45 -33.63 -11.74
C ARG A 452 -21.45 -33.04 -10.74
N LEU A 453 -22.73 -33.18 -11.03
CA LEU A 453 -23.82 -32.84 -10.11
C LEU A 453 -24.17 -34.04 -9.23
N SER A 454 -24.55 -33.76 -7.98
CA SER A 454 -25.16 -34.75 -7.08
C SER A 454 -26.51 -35.22 -7.59
N GLN A 455 -27.01 -36.33 -7.06
CA GLN A 455 -28.33 -36.85 -7.43
C GLN A 455 -29.45 -35.87 -7.06
N GLU A 456 -29.29 -35.17 -5.94
CA GLU A 456 -30.20 -34.12 -5.48
C GLU A 456 -30.19 -32.93 -6.44
N ALA A 457 -29.02 -32.47 -6.85
CA ALA A 457 -28.88 -31.37 -7.80
C ALA A 457 -29.45 -31.74 -9.19
N ARG A 458 -29.21 -32.97 -9.68
CA ARG A 458 -29.79 -33.45 -10.95
C ARG A 458 -31.33 -33.43 -10.93
N LYS A 459 -31.95 -33.91 -9.85
CA LYS A 459 -33.40 -33.86 -9.67
C LYS A 459 -33.93 -32.42 -9.73
N HIS A 460 -33.24 -31.48 -9.07
CA HIS A 460 -33.63 -30.08 -9.09
C HIS A 460 -33.43 -29.44 -10.48
N VAL A 461 -32.32 -29.74 -11.17
CA VAL A 461 -32.07 -29.29 -12.56
C VAL A 461 -33.19 -29.73 -13.49
N MET A 462 -33.61 -30.99 -13.43
CA MET A 462 -34.66 -31.55 -14.29
C MET A 462 -36.05 -30.90 -14.06
N GLN A 463 -36.25 -30.26 -12.92
CA GLN A 463 -37.51 -29.59 -12.54
C GLN A 463 -37.42 -28.07 -12.64
N ASN A 464 -36.27 -27.52 -13.04
CA ASN A 464 -36.04 -26.08 -13.00
C ASN A 464 -36.38 -25.42 -14.35
N ASP A 465 -37.54 -24.79 -14.40
CA ASP A 465 -38.06 -24.10 -15.59
C ASP A 465 -37.28 -22.82 -15.97
N ARG A 466 -36.33 -22.37 -15.12
CA ARG A 466 -35.46 -21.22 -15.43
C ARG A 466 -34.27 -21.59 -16.32
N LEU A 467 -33.90 -22.88 -16.37
CA LEU A 467 -32.79 -23.35 -17.19
C LEU A 467 -33.21 -23.49 -18.66
N PRO A 468 -32.25 -23.42 -19.61
CA PRO A 468 -32.54 -23.67 -21.02
C PRO A 468 -33.16 -25.04 -21.24
N LEU A 469 -34.25 -25.11 -22.02
CA LEU A 469 -34.95 -26.37 -22.32
C LEU A 469 -34.01 -27.43 -22.91
N LYS A 470 -33.04 -27.01 -23.72
CA LYS A 470 -32.03 -27.89 -24.31
C LYS A 470 -31.20 -28.62 -23.24
N LEU A 471 -30.75 -27.89 -22.22
CA LEU A 471 -29.94 -28.43 -21.13
C LEU A 471 -30.76 -29.38 -20.25
N THR A 472 -31.98 -28.96 -19.88
CA THR A 472 -32.88 -29.79 -19.06
C THR A 472 -33.23 -31.09 -19.79
N THR A 473 -33.53 -31.03 -21.09
CA THR A 473 -33.83 -32.22 -21.91
C THR A 473 -32.63 -33.17 -22.01
N GLU A 474 -31.42 -32.64 -22.22
CA GLU A 474 -30.19 -33.42 -22.24
C GLU A 474 -29.97 -34.17 -20.92
N PHE A 475 -30.19 -33.50 -19.79
CA PHE A 475 -30.00 -34.10 -18.47
C PHE A 475 -31.06 -35.16 -18.17
N VAL A 476 -32.31 -34.95 -18.59
CA VAL A 476 -33.39 -35.95 -18.47
C VAL A 476 -33.04 -37.21 -19.26
N LEU A 477 -32.52 -37.07 -20.49
CA LEU A 477 -32.09 -38.21 -21.32
C LEU A 477 -30.93 -38.97 -20.67
N LEU A 478 -29.93 -38.26 -20.14
CA LEU A 478 -28.79 -38.87 -19.44
C LEU A 478 -29.22 -39.61 -18.17
N GLU A 479 -30.22 -39.11 -17.44
CA GLU A 479 -30.79 -39.80 -16.26
C GLU A 479 -31.53 -41.08 -16.67
N GLN A 480 -32.29 -41.06 -17.77
CA GLN A 480 -32.95 -42.28 -18.30
C GLN A 480 -31.93 -43.37 -18.68
N VAL A 481 -30.81 -42.99 -19.30
CA VAL A 481 -29.72 -43.92 -19.63
C VAL A 481 -29.05 -44.48 -18.38
N ASN A 482 -28.80 -43.65 -17.36
CA ASN A 482 -28.23 -44.11 -16.09
C ASN A 482 -29.16 -45.06 -15.31
N MET A 483 -30.46 -44.80 -15.31
CA MET A 483 -31.44 -45.67 -14.68
C MET A 483 -31.55 -47.03 -15.40
N THR A 484 -31.58 -47.04 -16.74
CA THR A 484 -31.65 -48.29 -17.52
C THR A 484 -30.37 -49.14 -17.42
N THR A 485 -29.20 -48.51 -17.34
CA THR A 485 -27.92 -49.22 -17.10
C THR A 485 -27.84 -49.80 -15.68
N SER A 486 -28.32 -49.08 -14.67
CA SER A 486 -28.38 -49.58 -13.28
C SER A 486 -29.39 -50.72 -13.10
N MET A 487 -30.51 -50.68 -13.82
CA MET A 487 -31.51 -51.76 -13.83
C MET A 487 -31.00 -53.03 -14.52
N THR A 488 -30.21 -52.88 -15.58
CA THR A 488 -29.60 -54.02 -16.29
C THR A 488 -28.40 -54.60 -15.54
N SER A 489 -27.65 -53.81 -14.77
CA SER A 489 -26.56 -54.30 -13.91
C SER A 489 -27.08 -55.08 -12.69
N ASN A 490 -28.15 -54.60 -12.05
CA ASN A 490 -28.76 -55.25 -10.88
C ASN A 490 -29.67 -56.44 -11.25
N GLY A 491 -30.03 -56.60 -12.53
CA GLY A 491 -30.93 -57.65 -13.03
C GLY A 491 -30.24 -58.93 -13.54
N SER A 492 -28.93 -59.11 -13.35
CA SER A 492 -28.19 -60.24 -13.94
C SER A 492 -28.27 -61.54 -13.12
N SER A 493 -29.47 -62.13 -13.01
CA SER A 493 -29.67 -63.53 -12.60
C SER A 493 -30.65 -64.31 -13.49
N TYR A 494 -30.64 -64.06 -14.81
CA TYR A 494 -31.27 -64.98 -15.75
C TYR A 494 -30.32 -65.35 -16.90
N ARG A 495 -29.79 -66.58 -16.80
CA ARG A 495 -29.17 -67.32 -17.88
C ARG A 495 -30.20 -67.64 -18.97
N ARG A 496 -29.99 -67.09 -20.17
CA ARG A 496 -30.31 -67.60 -21.53
C ARG A 496 -30.32 -66.37 -22.45
N THR A 497 -29.54 -66.17 -23.49
CA THR A 497 -28.80 -67.05 -24.42
C THR A 497 -27.59 -66.27 -24.95
N ASN A 498 -26.44 -66.31 -24.26
CA ASN A 498 -25.25 -65.54 -24.64
C ASN A 498 -24.19 -66.33 -25.43
N ALA A 499 -24.49 -67.54 -25.90
CA ALA A 499 -23.50 -68.37 -26.59
C ALA A 499 -23.31 -68.03 -28.09
N GLN A 500 -24.27 -67.39 -28.75
CA GLN A 500 -24.20 -67.09 -30.20
C GLN A 500 -23.77 -65.66 -30.52
N THR A 501 -23.94 -64.70 -29.60
CA THR A 501 -23.50 -63.31 -29.79
C THR A 501 -22.04 -63.10 -29.36
N ILE A 502 -21.56 -63.84 -28.33
CA ILE A 502 -20.18 -63.73 -27.83
C ILE A 502 -19.15 -64.21 -28.86
N MET A 503 -19.47 -65.19 -29.72
CA MET A 503 -18.52 -65.63 -30.75
C MET A 503 -18.36 -64.63 -31.91
N ARG A 504 -19.43 -63.88 -32.28
CA ARG A 504 -19.33 -62.84 -33.31
C ARG A 504 -18.70 -61.55 -32.77
N VAL A 505 -19.02 -61.17 -31.53
CA VAL A 505 -18.45 -59.98 -30.88
C VAL A 505 -16.96 -60.18 -30.54
N ASN A 506 -16.54 -61.39 -30.15
CA ASN A 506 -15.11 -61.65 -29.90
C ASN A 506 -14.26 -61.65 -31.19
N GLN A 507 -14.79 -62.13 -32.32
CA GLN A 507 -14.08 -62.04 -33.61
C GLN A 507 -13.94 -60.59 -34.11
N ASP A 508 -14.93 -59.73 -33.83
CA ASP A 508 -14.88 -58.30 -34.16
C ASP A 508 -14.05 -57.47 -33.15
N LEU A 509 -14.00 -57.87 -31.87
CA LEU A 509 -13.12 -57.26 -30.86
C LEU A 509 -11.66 -57.60 -31.10
N GLU A 510 -11.32 -58.86 -31.42
CA GLU A 510 -9.94 -59.25 -31.74
C GLU A 510 -9.43 -58.53 -33.00
N ARG A 511 -10.27 -58.36 -34.04
CA ARG A 511 -9.91 -57.54 -35.21
C ARG A 511 -9.74 -56.05 -34.88
N ARG A 512 -10.61 -55.48 -34.03
CA ARG A 512 -10.48 -54.07 -33.59
C ARG A 512 -9.26 -53.85 -32.70
N GLU A 513 -8.93 -54.79 -31.82
CA GLU A 513 -7.76 -54.70 -30.95
C GLU A 513 -6.45 -54.82 -31.75
N ILE A 514 -6.40 -55.66 -32.79
CA ILE A 514 -5.23 -55.77 -33.68
C ILE A 514 -5.04 -54.48 -34.51
N VAL A 515 -6.12 -53.90 -35.04
CA VAL A 515 -6.06 -52.63 -35.80
C VAL A 515 -5.66 -51.47 -34.89
N ASN A 516 -6.26 -51.36 -33.70
CA ASN A 516 -5.92 -50.33 -32.72
C ASN A 516 -4.47 -50.47 -32.22
N ALA A 517 -3.98 -51.70 -32.01
CA ALA A 517 -2.59 -51.93 -31.59
C ALA A 517 -1.58 -51.57 -32.69
N GLN A 518 -1.92 -51.80 -33.97
CA GLN A 518 -1.10 -51.38 -35.11
C GLN A 518 -1.10 -49.85 -35.25
N GLU A 519 -2.24 -49.21 -35.07
CA GLU A 519 -2.39 -47.75 -35.15
C GLU A 519 -1.63 -47.05 -34.00
N ILE A 520 -1.74 -47.55 -32.77
CA ILE A 520 -0.97 -47.06 -31.61
C ILE A 520 0.53 -47.25 -31.82
N ASN A 521 0.98 -48.35 -32.45
CA ASN A 521 2.38 -48.57 -32.75
C ASN A 521 2.90 -47.65 -33.88
N MET A 522 2.08 -47.35 -34.89
CA MET A 522 2.41 -46.34 -35.91
C MET A 522 2.52 -44.95 -35.28
N MET A 523 1.54 -44.54 -34.47
CA MET A 523 1.60 -43.26 -33.75
C MET A 523 2.81 -43.15 -32.83
N ARG A 524 3.21 -44.25 -32.17
CA ARG A 524 4.41 -44.27 -31.33
C ARG A 524 5.69 -44.06 -32.16
N LYS A 525 5.80 -44.69 -33.33
CA LYS A 525 6.91 -44.47 -34.27
C LYS A 525 6.93 -43.03 -34.80
N ASP A 526 5.77 -42.46 -35.11
CA ASP A 526 5.67 -41.07 -35.56
C ASP A 526 6.10 -40.09 -34.47
N VAL A 527 5.69 -40.33 -33.22
CA VAL A 527 6.13 -39.52 -32.07
C VAL A 527 7.65 -39.62 -31.86
N GLU A 528 8.25 -40.80 -32.00
CA GLU A 528 9.70 -40.97 -31.91
C GLU A 528 10.44 -40.27 -33.08
N MET A 529 9.89 -40.35 -34.29
CA MET A 529 10.42 -39.65 -35.45
C MET A 529 10.36 -38.13 -35.25
N ILE A 530 9.23 -37.60 -34.76
CA ILE A 530 9.07 -36.17 -34.46
C ILE A 530 10.04 -35.74 -33.36
N LYS A 531 10.22 -36.54 -32.30
CA LYS A 531 11.22 -36.26 -31.26
C LYS A 531 12.65 -36.19 -31.83
N SER A 532 13.00 -37.11 -32.72
CA SER A 532 14.30 -37.11 -33.41
C SER A 532 14.48 -35.87 -34.29
N GLN A 533 13.45 -35.47 -35.04
CA GLN A 533 13.48 -34.25 -35.85
C GLN A 533 13.58 -32.99 -34.98
N LEU A 534 12.86 -32.93 -33.86
CA LEU A 534 12.91 -31.81 -32.92
C LEU A 534 14.32 -31.66 -32.32
N LEU A 535 14.99 -32.77 -32.00
CA LEU A 535 16.36 -32.77 -31.50
C LEU A 535 17.35 -32.24 -32.55
N LYS A 536 17.16 -32.60 -33.82
CA LYS A 536 17.96 -32.07 -34.94
C LYS A 536 17.77 -30.56 -35.11
N VAL A 537 16.53 -30.08 -35.04
CA VAL A 537 16.21 -28.64 -35.10
C VAL A 537 16.84 -27.89 -33.92
N TYR A 538 16.77 -28.44 -32.71
CA TYR A 538 17.38 -27.84 -31.53
C TYR A 538 18.91 -27.75 -31.66
N THR A 539 19.53 -28.80 -32.21
CA THR A 539 20.97 -28.83 -32.48
C THR A 539 21.36 -27.80 -33.55
N CYS A 540 20.53 -27.62 -34.58
CA CYS A 540 20.74 -26.61 -35.62
C CYS A 540 20.64 -25.19 -35.06
N LYS A 541 19.62 -24.93 -34.20
CA LYS A 541 19.47 -23.66 -33.48
C LYS A 541 20.70 -23.33 -32.65
N LEU A 542 21.25 -24.30 -31.92
CA LEU A 542 22.47 -24.11 -31.11
C LEU A 542 23.70 -23.81 -31.97
N LYS A 543 23.85 -24.45 -33.13
CA LYS A 543 24.93 -24.15 -34.09
C LYS A 543 24.81 -22.74 -34.66
N LEU A 544 23.60 -22.33 -35.06
CA LEU A 544 23.33 -20.97 -35.54
C LEU A 544 23.58 -19.92 -34.46
N GLN A 545 23.19 -20.18 -33.21
CA GLN A 545 23.48 -19.28 -32.09
C GLN A 545 24.99 -19.16 -31.79
N LYS A 546 25.76 -20.23 -31.98
CA LYS A 546 27.23 -20.19 -31.88
C LYS A 546 27.86 -19.41 -33.03
N GLN A 547 27.38 -19.57 -34.26
CA GLN A 547 27.86 -18.81 -35.43
C GLN A 547 27.52 -17.33 -35.31
N LEU A 548 26.30 -16.99 -34.86
CA LEU A 548 25.89 -15.61 -34.62
C LEU A 548 26.75 -14.93 -33.54
N LYS A 549 27.12 -15.66 -32.48
CA LYS A 549 28.07 -15.16 -31.47
C LYS A 549 29.52 -15.04 -31.98
N GLY A 550 29.88 -15.78 -33.02
CA GLY A 550 31.19 -15.68 -33.67
C GLY A 550 31.32 -14.53 -34.67
N CYS A 551 30.22 -14.11 -35.30
CA CYS A 551 30.18 -12.98 -36.23
C CYS A 551 30.04 -11.60 -35.56
N ILE A 552 29.84 -11.55 -34.24
CA ILE A 552 29.69 -10.31 -33.44
C ILE A 552 30.97 -10.04 -32.60
N ARG A 553 32.10 -10.65 -32.95
CA ARG A 553 33.42 -10.36 -32.36
C ARG A 553 34.38 -9.80 -33.37
#